data_AF-A0A3D2FEY4-F1
#
_entry.id   AF-A0A3D2FEY4-F1
#
_cell.length_a   1.000
_cell.length_b   1.000
_cell.length_c   1.000
_cell.angle_alpha   90.00
_cell.angle_beta   90.00
_cell.angle_gamma   90.00
#
_symmetry.space_group_name_H-M   'P 1'
#
loop_
_entity.id
_entity.type
_entity.pdbx_description
1 polymer ?
#
loop_
_entity_poly.entity_id
_entity_poly.type
_entity_poly.pdbx_seq_one_letter_code
_entity_poly.pdbx_strand_id
1 'polypeptide(L)' 'MTIKIGNAPCSWGVEFADDPRNPQWRDVLRENAEAGYKGIELGPVGFMPEDPAILADALAEHDQELIGGVVFRPFHDP' A
#
# COMPACT_ATOMS: atom_id res chain seq x y z
N MET A 1 17.21 -15.78 13.69
CA MET A 1 16.56 -15.31 12.45
C MET A 1 15.48 -14.33 12.84
N THR A 2 15.47 -13.16 12.23
CA THR A 2 14.43 -12.14 12.47
C THR A 2 13.43 -12.20 11.33
N ILE A 3 12.15 -12.39 11.64
CA ILE A 3 11.07 -12.33 10.66
C ILE A 3 10.75 -10.84 10.44
N LYS A 4 10.74 -10.39 9.18
CA LYS A 4 10.24 -9.06 8.82
C LYS A 4 8.72 -9.11 8.70
N ILE A 5 8.02 -8.15 9.29
CA ILE A 5 6.55 -8.05 9.27
C ILE A 5 6.16 -6.76 8.56
N GLY A 6 5.22 -6.85 7.63
CA GLY A 6 4.59 -5.70 6.98
C GLY A 6 3.08 -5.83 6.96
N ASN A 7 2.42 -4.83 6.38
CA ASN A 7 0.96 -4.70 6.36
C ASN A 7 0.47 -4.36 4.95
N ALA A 8 -0.85 -4.44 4.73
CA ALA A 8 -1.49 -4.09 3.47
C ALA A 8 -2.58 -3.02 3.69
N PRO A 9 -2.85 -2.17 2.68
CA PRO A 9 -3.93 -1.17 2.75
C PRO A 9 -5.32 -1.73 3.05
N CYS A 10 -5.56 -3.03 2.86
CA CYS A 10 -6.82 -3.68 3.21
C CYS A 10 -7.17 -3.60 4.72
N SER A 11 -6.17 -3.42 5.60
CA SER A 11 -6.39 -3.12 7.03
C SER A 11 -7.16 -1.80 7.26
N TRP A 12 -7.16 -0.90 6.28
CA TRP A 12 -7.92 0.35 6.25
C TRP A 12 -9.19 0.27 5.36
N GLY A 13 -9.53 -0.93 4.87
CA GLY A 13 -10.67 -1.16 3.99
C GLY A 13 -10.42 -0.87 2.51
N VAL A 14 -9.17 -0.65 2.10
CA VAL A 14 -8.81 -0.40 0.69
C VAL A 14 -8.78 -1.72 -0.08
N GLU A 15 -9.83 -1.99 -0.83
CA GLU A 15 -9.96 -3.18 -1.71
C GLU A 15 -9.96 -2.81 -3.20
N PHE A 16 -10.60 -1.70 -3.55
CA PHE A 16 -10.66 -1.15 -4.91
C PHE A 16 -10.04 0.23 -4.95
N ALA A 17 -9.25 0.52 -5.98
CA ALA A 17 -8.48 1.76 -6.05
C ALA A 17 -9.35 3.03 -6.09
N ASP A 18 -10.49 2.96 -6.77
CA ASP A 18 -11.40 4.08 -7.05
C ASP A 18 -12.58 4.19 -6.08
N ASP A 19 -12.58 3.42 -4.99
CA ASP A 19 -13.65 3.52 -3.99
C ASP A 19 -13.63 4.91 -3.31
N PRO A 20 -14.72 5.70 -3.40
CA PRO A 20 -14.76 7.06 -2.85
C PRO A 20 -14.67 7.10 -1.31
N ARG A 21 -14.80 5.95 -0.63
CA ARG A 21 -14.67 5.82 0.82
C ARG A 21 -13.23 5.57 1.26
N ASN A 22 -12.31 5.35 0.32
CA ASN A 22 -10.91 5.11 0.64
C ASN A 22 -10.33 6.28 1.44
N PRO A 23 -9.51 6.00 2.47
CA PRO A 23 -8.65 7.02 3.06
C PRO A 23 -7.66 7.52 2.01
N GLN A 24 -7.04 8.68 2.28
CA GLN A 24 -5.94 9.13 1.44
C GLN A 24 -4.75 8.19 1.61
N TRP A 25 -4.08 7.81 0.53
CA TRP A 25 -2.96 6.87 0.58
C TRP A 25 -1.83 7.34 1.51
N ARG A 26 -1.60 8.65 1.63
CA ARG A 26 -0.61 9.21 2.57
C ARG A 26 -1.00 9.02 4.03
N ASP A 27 -2.29 9.04 4.35
CA ASP A 27 -2.77 8.75 5.71
C ASP A 27 -2.50 7.27 6.05
N VAL A 28 -2.70 6.36 5.09
CA VAL A 28 -2.36 4.93 5.25
C VAL A 28 -0.87 4.73 5.51
N LEU A 29 0.03 5.39 4.76
CA LEU A 29 1.48 5.27 4.99
C LEU A 29 1.87 5.77 6.39
N ARG A 30 1.37 6.95 6.78
CA ARG A 30 1.60 7.55 8.10
C ARG A 30 1.13 6.61 9.21
N GLU A 31 -0.13 6.18 9.17
CA GLU A 31 -0.72 5.33 10.20
C GLU A 31 -0.06 3.95 10.27
N ASN A 32 0.35 3.40 9.12
CA ASN A 32 1.12 2.15 9.10
C ASN A 32 2.47 2.28 9.80
N ALA A 33 3.14 3.42 9.66
CA ALA A 33 4.39 3.72 10.36
C ALA A 33 4.17 3.98 11.85
N GLU A 34 3.12 4.71 12.21
CA GLU A 34 2.72 4.95 13.62
C GLU A 34 2.37 3.64 14.33
N ALA A 35 1.81 2.65 13.61
CA ALA A 35 1.56 1.30 14.11
C ALA A 35 2.85 0.45 14.26
N GLY A 36 4.00 0.95 13.82
CA GLY A 36 5.31 0.30 13.97
C GLY A 36 5.74 -0.59 12.81
N TYR A 37 5.00 -0.62 11.70
CA TYR A 37 5.39 -1.40 10.52
C TYR A 37 6.45 -0.68 9.68
N LYS A 38 7.38 -1.47 9.15
CA LYS A 38 8.43 -1.03 8.22
C LYS A 38 8.21 -1.50 6.78
N GLY A 39 7.22 -2.36 6.55
CA GLY A 39 6.84 -2.81 5.22
C GLY A 39 5.38 -2.51 4.94
N ILE A 40 5.06 -2.12 3.71
CA ILE A 40 3.70 -1.97 3.22
C ILE A 40 3.53 -2.53 1.81
N GLU A 41 2.39 -3.13 1.52
CA GLU A 41 1.98 -3.48 0.16
C GLU A 41 1.38 -2.27 -0.58
N LEU A 42 1.44 -2.30 -1.91
CA LEU A 42 0.92 -1.25 -2.79
C LEU A 42 -0.60 -1.05 -2.68
N GLY A 43 -1.32 -2.11 -2.27
CA GLY A 43 -2.78 -2.18 -2.46
C GLY A 43 -3.16 -2.39 -3.93
N PRO A 44 -4.43 -2.16 -4.29
CA PRO A 44 -4.89 -2.29 -5.67
C PRO A 44 -4.24 -1.22 -6.57
N VAL A 45 -3.92 -1.61 -7.80
CA VAL A 45 -3.34 -0.69 -8.82
C VAL A 45 -4.24 0.54 -8.98
N GLY A 46 -3.65 1.72 -8.84
CA GLY A 46 -4.33 3.01 -8.91
C GLY A 46 -4.67 3.64 -7.55
N PHE A 47 -4.54 2.92 -6.42
CA PHE A 47 -4.74 3.50 -5.09
C PHE A 47 -3.59 4.43 -4.69
N MET A 48 -2.36 3.95 -4.82
CA MET A 48 -1.14 4.75 -4.66
C MET A 48 -0.68 5.29 -6.02
N PRO A 49 0.11 6.39 -6.06
CA PRO A 49 0.70 6.88 -7.29
C PRO A 49 1.54 5.82 -8.00
N GLU A 50 1.36 5.70 -9.32
CA GLU A 50 2.11 4.76 -10.16
C GLU A 50 3.50 5.29 -10.55
N ASP A 51 3.75 6.59 -10.37
CA ASP A 51 5.09 7.17 -10.53
C ASP A 51 5.99 6.69 -9.37
N PRO A 52 7.03 5.87 -9.65
CA PRO A 52 7.88 5.32 -8.61
C PRO A 52 8.65 6.39 -7.82
N ALA A 53 8.95 7.55 -8.42
CA ALA A 53 9.65 8.61 -7.70
C ALA A 53 8.76 9.22 -6.61
N ILE A 54 7.49 9.46 -6.93
CA ILE A 54 6.51 10.00 -5.98
C ILE A 54 6.29 9.03 -4.83
N LEU A 55 6.12 7.74 -5.14
CA LEU A 55 5.88 6.73 -4.12
C LEU A 55 7.13 6.47 -3.28
N ALA A 56 8.32 6.42 -3.89
CA ALA A 56 9.58 6.21 -3.16
C ALA A 56 9.86 7.33 -2.15
N ASP A 57 9.65 8.59 -2.54
CA ASP A 57 9.83 9.73 -1.64
C ASP A 57 8.88 9.64 -0.43
N ALA A 58 7.61 9.31 -0.67
CA ALA A 58 6.62 9.18 0.41
C ALA A 58 6.85 7.99 1.33
N LEU A 59 7.35 6.86 0.81
CA LEU A 59 7.76 5.72 1.63
C LEU A 59 8.98 6.07 2.51
N ALA A 60 9.95 6.82 1.95
CA ALA A 60 11.14 7.26 2.67
C ALA A 60 10.82 8.24 3.81
N GLU A 61 9.82 9.11 3.64
CA GLU A 61 9.33 9.99 4.71
C GLU A 61 8.88 9.22 5.97
N HIS A 62 8.46 7.96 5.81
CA HIS A 62 7.92 7.12 6.89
C HIS A 62 8.84 5.93 7.25
N ASP A 63 10.04 5.85 6.67
CA ASP A 63 10.97 4.72 6.83
C ASP A 63 10.30 3.37 6.54
N GLN A 64 9.60 3.30 5.39
CA GLN A 64 8.88 2.13 4.92
C GLN A 64 9.47 1.56 3.62
N GLU A 65 9.44 0.24 3.49
CA GLU A 65 9.77 -0.51 2.28
C GLU A 65 8.48 -0.97 1.59
N LEU A 66 8.42 -0.84 0.25
CA LEU A 66 7.39 -1.51 -0.53
C LEU A 66 7.73 -3.01 -0.61
N ILE A 67 6.85 -3.87 -0.11
CA ILE A 67 7.14 -5.31 0.04
C ILE A 67 6.31 -6.22 -0.86
N GLY A 68 5.30 -5.67 -1.55
CA GLY A 68 4.38 -6.44 -2.38
C GLY A 68 3.28 -5.58 -2.99
N GLY A 69 2.42 -6.22 -3.77
CA GLY A 69 1.26 -5.57 -4.37
C GLY A 69 0.30 -6.62 -4.92
N VAL A 70 -0.98 -6.24 -5.04
CA VAL A 70 -2.02 -7.13 -5.57
C VAL A 70 -2.36 -6.74 -7.01
N VAL A 71 -2.46 -7.75 -7.87
CA VAL A 71 -2.96 -7.59 -9.24
C VAL A 71 -4.18 -8.49 -9.38
N PHE A 72 -5.33 -7.88 -9.63
CA PHE A 72 -6.54 -8.63 -9.94
C PHE A 72 -6.55 -9.04 -11.42
N ARG A 73 -6.69 -10.35 -11.69
CA ARG A 73 -6.87 -10.90 -13.04
C ARG A 73 -8.03 -11.90 -13.03
N PRO A 74 -9.19 -11.55 -13.59
CA PRO A 74 -10.29 -12.50 -13.71
C PRO A 74 -9.94 -13.54 -14.78
N PHE A 75 -9.90 -14.83 -14.43
CA PHE A 75 -9.59 -15.91 -15.39
C PHE A 75 -10.73 -16.24 -16.36
N HIS A 76 -11.91 -15.66 -16.15
CA HIS A 76 -13.07 -15.85 -17.03
C HIS A 76 -13.19 -14.77 -18.11
N ASP A 77 -12.34 -13.74 -18.07
CA ASP A 77 -12.25 -12.72 -19.11
C ASP A 77 -11.06 -13.09 -20.03
N PRO A 78 -11.30 -13.49 -21.30
CA PRO A 78 -10.29 -14.06 -22.19
C PRO A 78 -9.20 -13.09 -22.66
#